data_AF-L1P2U3-F1
#
_entry.id   AF-L1P2U3-F1
#
_cell.length_a   1.000
_cell.length_b   1.000
_cell.length_c   1.000
_cell.angle_alpha   90.00
_cell.angle_beta   90.00
_cell.angle_gamma   90.00
#
_symmetry.space_group_name_H-M   'P 1'
#
loop_
_entity.id
_entity.type
_entity.pdbx_description
1 polymer ?
#
loop_
_entity_poly.entity_id
_entity_poly.type
_entity_poly.pdbx_seq_one_letter_code
_entity_poly.pdbx_strand_id
1 'polypeptide(L)'
;MNIETHYNQLIAYIESLDYSNVEQVINYASKEIFKYSAELSIMVMVNALIRAPEFLREKLSERVISYVYYEGSFTSYKYIKSKLIENNDNSNFYHKELFEYLLEVLEDKYKKFKVDLKSR
;
A
#
# COMPACT_ATOMS: atom_id res chain seq x y z
N MET A 1 2.18 20.65 -19.17
CA MET A 1 1.79 19.50 -18.31
C MET A 1 2.21 19.84 -16.89
N ASN A 2 1.29 19.87 -15.93
CA ASN A 2 1.61 20.24 -14.55
C ASN A 2 2.14 19.02 -13.76
N ILE A 3 2.69 19.26 -12.58
CA ILE A 3 3.29 18.21 -11.73
C ILE A 3 2.26 17.17 -11.28
N GLU A 4 1.02 17.60 -11.05
CA GLU A 4 -0.11 16.73 -10.70
C GLU A 4 -0.44 15.72 -11.81
N THR A 5 -0.39 16.16 -13.07
CA THR A 5 -0.60 15.28 -14.23
C THR A 5 0.47 14.19 -14.27
N HIS A 6 1.74 14.54 -14.05
CA HIS A 6 2.84 13.58 -14.02
C HIS A 6 2.69 12.59 -12.88
N TYR A 7 2.30 13.08 -11.70
CA TYR A 7 2.06 12.22 -10.54
C TYR A 7 0.94 11.20 -10.83
N ASN A 8 -0.19 11.65 -11.37
CA ASN A 8 -1.30 10.76 -11.71
C ASN A 8 -0.90 9.74 -12.80
N GLN A 9 -0.11 10.14 -13.80
CA GLN A 9 0.45 9.21 -14.80
C GLN A 9 1.38 8.17 -14.17
N LEU A 10 2.21 8.57 -13.21
CA LEU A 10 3.07 7.66 -12.48
C LEU A 10 2.24 6.65 -11.68
N ILE A 11 1.19 7.08 -10.98
CA ILE A 11 0.29 6.18 -10.24
C ILE A 11 -0.37 5.18 -11.19
N ALA A 12 -0.94 5.64 -12.30
CA ALA A 12 -1.56 4.76 -13.29
C ALA A 12 -0.55 3.75 -13.87
N TYR A 13 0.68 4.19 -14.15
CA TYR A 13 1.74 3.30 -14.60
C TYR A 13 2.04 2.22 -13.56
N ILE A 14 2.26 2.59 -12.30
CA ILE A 14 2.54 1.66 -11.20
C ILE A 14 1.42 0.62 -11.06
N GLU A 15 0.16 1.03 -11.16
CA GLU A 15 -1.01 0.15 -11.04
C GLU A 15 -1.14 -0.84 -12.20
N SER A 16 -0.60 -0.49 -13.37
CA SER A 16 -0.59 -1.35 -14.57
C SER A 16 0.56 -2.36 -14.61
N LEU A 17 1.51 -2.28 -13.67
CA LEU A 17 2.63 -3.22 -13.62
C LEU A 17 2.16 -4.64 -13.31
N ASP A 18 3.00 -5.62 -13.66
CA ASP A 18 2.74 -7.02 -13.32
C ASP A 18 3.09 -7.30 -11.84
N TYR A 19 2.10 -7.76 -11.10
CA TYR A 19 2.18 -8.13 -9.68
C TYR A 19 1.99 -9.63 -9.44
N SER A 20 2.08 -10.45 -10.50
CA SER A 20 1.89 -11.90 -10.44
C SER A 20 2.81 -12.59 -9.41
N ASN A 21 4.06 -12.13 -9.29
CA ASN A 21 5.00 -12.62 -8.28
C ASN A 21 5.08 -11.70 -7.06
N VAL A 22 4.08 -11.82 -6.19
CA VAL A 22 3.93 -11.01 -4.96
C VAL A 22 5.20 -10.98 -4.10
N GLU A 23 5.81 -12.15 -3.86
CA GLU A 23 7.01 -12.24 -3.02
C GLU A 23 8.18 -11.47 -3.63
N GLN A 24 8.44 -11.67 -4.92
CA GLN A 24 9.51 -10.96 -5.61
C GLN A 24 9.24 -9.45 -5.63
N VAL A 25 7.99 -9.03 -5.87
CA VAL A 25 7.62 -7.62 -5.87
C VAL A 25 7.80 -6.98 -4.50
N ILE A 26 7.32 -7.61 -3.42
CA ILE A 26 7.49 -7.09 -2.05
C ILE A 26 8.99 -7.03 -1.69
N ASN A 27 9.78 -8.04 -2.07
CA ASN A 27 11.23 -8.04 -1.87
C ASN A 27 11.91 -6.91 -2.64
N TYR A 28 11.51 -6.67 -3.88
CA TYR A 28 12.08 -5.60 -4.71
C TYR A 28 11.67 -4.22 -4.19
N ALA A 29 10.40 -4.02 -3.83
CA ALA A 29 9.91 -2.78 -3.27
C ALA A 29 10.67 -2.41 -1.97
N SER A 30 10.76 -3.36 -1.04
CA SER A 30 11.42 -3.16 0.26
C SER A 30 12.91 -2.86 0.16
N LYS A 31 13.61 -3.37 -0.86
CA LYS A 31 15.06 -3.23 -1.00
C LYS A 31 15.46 -2.14 -2.00
N GLU A 32 14.87 -2.14 -3.17
CA GLU A 32 15.34 -1.33 -4.30
C GLU A 32 14.54 -0.04 -4.42
N ILE A 33 13.20 -0.11 -4.39
CA ILE A 33 12.35 1.08 -4.51
C ILE A 33 12.47 1.95 -3.25
N PHE A 34 12.50 1.32 -2.07
CA PHE A 34 12.57 2.00 -0.79
C PHE A 34 13.77 2.96 -0.67
N LYS A 35 14.91 2.64 -1.32
CA LYS A 35 16.09 3.52 -1.37
C LYS A 35 15.81 4.90 -1.96
N TYR A 36 14.79 5.00 -2.80
CA TYR A 36 14.43 6.22 -3.53
C TYR A 36 13.16 6.86 -2.98
N SER A 37 12.16 6.06 -2.62
CA SER A 37 10.90 6.57 -2.08
C SER A 37 10.18 5.51 -1.26
N ALA A 38 9.98 5.82 0.03
CA ALA A 38 9.21 4.98 0.93
C ALA A 38 7.74 4.90 0.53
N GLU A 39 7.17 6.02 0.10
CA GLU A 39 5.78 6.10 -0.36
C GLU A 39 5.54 5.24 -1.59
N LEU A 40 6.42 5.33 -2.59
CA LEU A 40 6.35 4.49 -3.78
C LEU A 40 6.50 3.01 -3.45
N SER A 41 7.42 2.69 -2.53
CA SER A 41 7.61 1.32 -2.04
C SER A 41 6.32 0.77 -1.43
N ILE A 42 5.63 1.55 -0.58
CA ILE A 42 4.35 1.15 0.02
C ILE A 42 3.28 0.98 -1.07
N MET A 43 3.18 1.88 -2.04
CA MET A 43 2.20 1.74 -3.14
C MET A 43 2.40 0.47 -3.95
N VAL A 44 3.65 0.11 -4.26
CA VAL A 44 3.98 -1.14 -4.97
C VAL A 44 3.66 -2.36 -4.12
N MET A 45 3.96 -2.34 -2.82
CA MET A 45 3.58 -3.42 -1.90
C MET A 45 2.06 -3.59 -1.80
N VAL A 46 1.31 -2.48 -1.73
CA VAL A 46 -0.15 -2.48 -1.71
C VAL A 46 -0.71 -3.13 -2.97
N ASN A 47 -0.24 -2.73 -4.16
CA ASN A 47 -0.67 -3.35 -5.41
C ASN A 47 -0.32 -4.85 -5.48
N ALA A 48 0.83 -5.25 -4.95
CA ALA A 48 1.19 -6.67 -4.83
C ALA A 48 0.20 -7.44 -3.94
N LEU A 49 -0.24 -6.85 -2.83
CA LEU A 49 -1.23 -7.45 -1.93
C LEU A 49 -2.64 -7.54 -2.55
N ILE A 50 -3.04 -6.56 -3.38
CA ILE A 50 -4.31 -6.63 -4.13
C ILE A 50 -4.36 -7.86 -5.03
N ARG A 51 -3.22 -8.19 -5.66
CA ARG A 51 -3.07 -9.33 -6.56
C ARG A 51 -2.63 -10.62 -5.86
N ALA A 52 -2.51 -10.59 -4.53
CA ALA A 52 -1.99 -11.72 -3.80
C ALA A 52 -2.97 -12.91 -3.84
N PRO A 53 -2.45 -14.14 -3.97
CA PRO A 53 -3.28 -15.33 -3.88
C PRO A 53 -3.89 -15.43 -2.47
N GLU A 54 -4.98 -16.18 -2.34
CA GLU A 54 -5.67 -16.41 -1.06
C GLU A 54 -4.71 -16.81 0.06
N PHE A 55 -3.76 -17.70 -0.24
CA PHE A 55 -2.69 -18.04 0.69
C PHE A 55 -1.50 -17.08 0.53
N LEU A 56 -1.40 -16.11 1.43
CA LEU A 56 -0.24 -15.23 1.57
C LEU A 56 0.62 -15.69 2.74
N ARG A 57 1.94 -15.78 2.53
CA ARG A 57 2.88 -16.08 3.62
C ARG A 57 2.83 -14.95 4.66
N GLU A 58 2.65 -15.32 5.92
CA GLU A 58 2.60 -14.38 7.06
C GLU A 58 3.80 -13.41 7.11
N LYS A 59 5.01 -13.90 6.83
CA LYS A 59 6.21 -13.04 6.75
C LYS A 59 6.11 -11.91 5.72
N LEU A 60 5.30 -12.07 4.66
CA LEU A 60 5.11 -11.03 3.65
C LEU A 60 4.15 -9.95 4.16
N SER A 61 3.04 -10.33 4.81
CA SER A 61 2.10 -9.37 5.40
C SER A 61 2.76 -8.60 6.53
N GLU A 62 3.47 -9.27 7.45
CA GLU A 62 4.24 -8.63 8.53
C GLU A 62 5.26 -7.60 8.02
N ARG A 63 5.92 -7.91 6.91
CA ARG A 63 6.85 -6.97 6.28
C ARG A 63 6.12 -5.73 5.80
N VAL A 64 5.02 -5.88 5.05
CA VAL A 64 4.26 -4.71 4.56
C VAL A 64 3.73 -3.88 5.72
N ILE A 65 3.20 -4.51 6.77
CA ILE A 65 2.76 -3.86 8.01
C ILE A 65 3.91 -3.03 8.61
N SER A 66 5.11 -3.59 8.68
CA SER A 66 6.28 -2.88 9.24
C SER A 66 6.61 -1.62 8.43
N TYR A 67 6.62 -1.70 7.10
CA TYR A 67 6.87 -0.53 6.25
C TYR A 67 5.77 0.53 6.42
N VAL A 68 4.51 0.12 6.46
CA VAL A 68 3.38 1.04 6.68
C VAL A 68 3.47 1.70 8.06
N TYR A 69 3.80 0.96 9.11
CA TYR A 69 3.96 1.52 10.45
C TYR A 69 5.06 2.58 10.51
N TYR A 70 6.27 2.27 10.05
CA TYR A 70 7.40 3.19 10.18
C TYR A 70 7.32 4.35 9.18
N GLU A 71 6.96 4.06 7.94
CA GLU A 71 7.18 4.97 6.82
C GLU A 71 5.88 5.49 6.20
N GLY A 72 4.74 4.91 6.57
CA GLY A 72 3.45 5.31 6.06
C GLY A 72 3.12 6.77 6.37
N SER A 73 2.57 7.43 5.35
CA SER A 73 2.21 8.84 5.29
C SER A 73 0.69 9.02 5.19
N PHE A 74 0.23 10.27 5.21
CA PHE A 74 -1.16 10.60 4.89
C PHE A 74 -1.54 10.21 3.45
N THR A 75 -0.62 10.35 2.50
CA THR A 75 -0.83 9.96 1.11
C THR A 75 -0.95 8.45 0.98
N SER A 76 -0.10 7.67 1.66
CA SER A 76 -0.24 6.20 1.65
C SER A 76 -1.55 5.76 2.31
N TYR A 77 -2.00 6.44 3.38
CA TYR A 77 -3.32 6.20 3.98
C TYR A 77 -4.44 6.41 2.95
N LYS A 78 -4.46 7.55 2.25
CA LYS A 78 -5.44 7.83 1.19
C LYS A 78 -5.39 6.79 0.08
N TYR A 79 -4.18 6.38 -0.31
CA TYR A 79 -3.99 5.38 -1.35
C TYR A 79 -4.54 4.01 -0.94
N ILE A 80 -4.16 3.49 0.24
CA ILE A 80 -4.64 2.21 0.77
C ILE A 80 -6.16 2.22 0.88
N LYS A 81 -6.73 3.31 1.40
CA LYS A 81 -8.18 3.48 1.54
C LYS A 81 -8.89 3.47 0.18
N SER A 82 -8.34 4.16 -0.82
CA SER A 82 -8.87 4.13 -2.19
C SER A 82 -8.87 2.71 -2.73
N LYS A 83 -7.76 1.99 -2.60
CA LYS A 83 -7.62 0.62 -3.10
C LYS A 83 -8.51 -0.39 -2.39
N LEU A 84 -8.73 -0.22 -1.09
CA LEU A 84 -9.70 -1.00 -0.34
C LEU A 84 -11.13 -0.81 -0.89
N ILE A 85 -11.53 0.43 -1.16
CA ILE A 85 -12.87 0.75 -1.72
C ILE A 85 -12.99 0.21 -3.15
N GLU A 86 -12.01 0.47 -4.01
CA GLU A 86 -12.01 0.04 -5.42
C GLU A 86 -12.08 -1.48 -5.58
N ASN A 87 -11.56 -2.25 -4.62
CA ASN A 87 -11.53 -3.72 -4.67
C ASN A 87 -12.58 -4.38 -3.77
N ASN A 88 -13.49 -3.62 -3.14
CA ASN A 88 -14.44 -4.18 -2.18
C ASN A 88 -15.38 -5.24 -2.79
N ASP A 89 -15.71 -5.10 -4.07
CA ASP A 89 -16.58 -6.04 -4.80
C ASP A 89 -15.79 -7.05 -5.65
N ASN A 90 -14.46 -7.04 -5.55
CA ASN A 90 -13.59 -7.94 -6.31
C ASN A 90 -13.45 -9.29 -5.59
N SER A 91 -14.00 -10.36 -6.18
CA SER A 91 -13.94 -11.72 -5.62
C SER A 91 -12.52 -12.28 -5.46
N ASN A 92 -11.54 -11.70 -6.16
CA ASN A 92 -10.13 -12.11 -6.09
C ASN A 92 -9.32 -11.25 -5.10
N PHE A 93 -9.97 -10.37 -4.33
CA PHE A 93 -9.33 -9.56 -3.30
C PHE A 93 -9.44 -10.25 -1.94
N TYR A 94 -8.52 -11.20 -1.69
CA TYR A 94 -8.57 -12.07 -0.52
C TYR A 94 -8.11 -11.42 0.80
N HIS A 95 -7.36 -10.32 0.73
CA HIS A 95 -6.67 -9.73 1.87
C HIS A 95 -7.31 -8.44 2.37
N LYS A 96 -8.65 -8.36 2.30
CA LYS A 96 -9.39 -7.16 2.74
C LYS A 96 -9.08 -6.76 4.19
N GLU A 97 -9.11 -7.74 5.09
CA GLU A 97 -8.84 -7.52 6.53
C GLU A 97 -7.42 -6.97 6.76
N LEU A 98 -6.45 -7.39 5.95
CA LEU A 98 -5.09 -6.84 6.00
C LEU A 98 -5.09 -5.35 5.66
N PHE A 99 -5.86 -4.90 4.66
CA PHE A 99 -5.93 -3.49 4.29
C PHE A 99 -6.59 -2.65 5.38
N GLU A 100 -7.66 -3.17 5.99
CA GLU A 100 -8.29 -2.54 7.15
C GLU A 100 -7.28 -2.39 8.29
N TYR A 101 -6.51 -3.44 8.57
CA TYR A 101 -5.44 -3.39 9.56
C TYR A 101 -4.32 -2.39 9.21
N LEU A 102 -3.90 -2.29 7.93
CA LEU A 102 -2.92 -1.29 7.51
C LEU A 102 -3.41 0.15 7.75
N LEU A 103 -4.72 0.40 7.57
CA LEU A 103 -5.31 1.70 7.88
C LEU A 103 -5.31 1.97 9.39
N GLU A 104 -5.70 0.99 10.21
CA GLU A 104 -5.65 1.08 11.68
C GLU A 104 -4.23 1.38 12.18
N VAL A 105 -3.22 0.71 11.62
CA VAL A 105 -1.81 0.94 11.92
C VAL A 105 -1.41 2.41 11.69
N LEU A 106 -1.86 3.00 10.58
CA LEU A 106 -1.61 4.40 10.26
C LEU A 106 -2.39 5.34 11.17
N GLU A 107 -3.65 5.03 11.45
CA GLU A 107 -4.49 5.80 12.36
C GLU A 107 -3.89 5.87 13.76
N ASP A 108 -3.46 4.73 14.31
CA ASP A 108 -2.83 4.65 15.62
C ASP A 108 -1.47 5.36 15.66
N LYS A 109 -0.68 5.26 14.59
CA LYS A 109 0.56 6.03 14.44
C LYS A 109 0.28 7.52 14.54
N TYR A 110 -0.65 8.04 13.75
CA TYR A 110 -0.93 9.47 13.67
C TYR A 110 -1.70 10.00 14.89
N LYS A 111 -2.51 9.17 15.54
CA LYS A 111 -3.17 9.49 16.80
C LYS A 111 -2.18 9.80 17.92
N LYS A 112 -1.02 9.12 17.97
CA LYS A 112 0.07 9.45 18.91
C LYS A 112 0.59 10.89 18.71
N PHE A 113 0.47 11.42 17.51
CA PHE A 113 0.82 12.81 17.16
C PHE A 113 -0.38 13.77 17.21
N LYS A 114 -1.52 13.34 17.79
CA LYS A 114 -2.79 14.11 17.86
C LYS A 114 -3.33 14.51 16.48
N VAL A 115 -3.05 13.70 15.45
CA VAL A 115 -3.59 13.87 14.11
C VAL A 115 -4.65 12.79 13.87
N ASP A 116 -5.84 13.22 13.47
CA ASP A 116 -6.90 12.33 13.02
C ASP A 116 -6.88 12.22 11.49
N LEU A 117 -6.64 11.01 10.98
CA LEU A 117 -6.63 10.74 9.54
C LEU A 117 -8.03 10.52 8.96
N LYS A 118 -9.05 10.25 9.78
CA LYS A 118 -10.43 10.03 9.29
C LYS A 118 -11.13 11.35 8.94
N SER A 119 -10.76 12.44 9.59
CA SER A 119 -11.35 13.77 9.37
C SER A 119 -10.70 14.60 8.25
N ARG A 120 -9.75 14.03 7.49
CA ARG A 120 -8.98 14.70 6.43
C ARG A 120 -9.04 13.95 5.09
#